data_AF-A0A066UDA7-F1
#
_entry.id   AF-A0A066UDA7-F1
#
_cell.length_a   1.000
_cell.length_b   1.000
_cell.length_c   1.000
_cell.angle_alpha   90.00
_cell.angle_beta   90.00
_cell.angle_gamma   90.00
#
_symmetry.space_group_name_H-M   'P 1'
#
loop_
_entity.id
_entity.type
_entity.pdbx_description
1 polymer ?
#
loop_
_entity_poly.entity_id
_entity_poly.type
_entity_poly.pdbx_seq_one_letter_code
_entity_poly.pdbx_strand_id
1 'polypeptide(L)'
;MNSKITLIVVQGVILFPALLWKIYQLTRAPRDVARWMVTACLACFAAAYPLGLLAGDVNQPDPGWIVPLLFQHVFLCGLVFSLACFFLFSALPAARARRRALLEAVPLGAAILVMATVTVLMPDGPPARYPRAGVSIFYLAADLYLTYGIASACFFARRYARGAAPRLARGLSVASLGFAFGAVGGATLIAVVLVHWAGAAIPWLLVQATVFMVFPSAILLVVGLSYPGVATRLAAARVWWQHLRTYHRLRPLWTKLHEAFPEDALSRTPLGRWDALSVLGVHRRYYRRVIECRDGLVRISPYVAQLDQDGPLADRLA
;
A
#
# COMPACT_ATOMS: atom_id res chain seq x y z
N MET A 1 27.10 -9.48 -9.58
CA MET A 1 25.94 -10.06 -10.30
C MET A 1 24.84 -10.53 -9.34
N ASN A 2 25.16 -11.21 -8.24
CA ASN A 2 24.17 -11.76 -7.29
C ASN A 2 23.24 -10.72 -6.63
N SER A 3 23.74 -9.54 -6.22
CA SER A 3 22.90 -8.55 -5.52
C SER A 3 21.74 -7.99 -6.35
N LYS A 4 21.88 -7.93 -7.68
CA LYS A 4 20.83 -7.41 -8.59
C LYS A 4 19.68 -8.40 -8.72
N ILE A 5 20.01 -9.66 -8.96
CA ILE A 5 19.03 -10.75 -9.05
C ILE A 5 18.30 -10.89 -7.71
N THR A 6 19.01 -10.77 -6.58
CA THR A 6 18.38 -10.79 -5.26
C THR A 6 17.40 -9.63 -5.08
N LEU A 7 17.74 -8.39 -5.46
CA LEU A 7 16.83 -7.24 -5.38
C LEU A 7 15.59 -7.41 -6.26
N ILE A 8 15.79 -7.91 -7.49
CA ILE A 8 14.75 -8.24 -8.45
C ILE A 8 13.79 -9.28 -7.84
N VAL A 9 14.32 -10.42 -7.41
CA VAL A 9 13.51 -11.51 -6.82
C VAL A 9 12.78 -11.03 -5.56
N VAL A 10 13.44 -10.28 -4.67
CA VAL A 10 12.82 -9.72 -3.46
C VAL A 10 11.68 -8.77 -3.82
N GLN A 11 11.85 -7.91 -4.82
CA GLN A 11 10.80 -7.00 -5.27
C GLN A 11 9.59 -7.78 -5.80
N GLY A 12 9.79 -8.79 -6.64
CA GLY A 12 8.71 -9.67 -7.12
C GLY A 12 7.99 -10.40 -5.98
N VAL A 13 8.74 -11.00 -5.05
CA VAL A 13 8.21 -11.75 -3.91
C VAL A 13 7.41 -10.86 -2.95
N ILE A 14 7.68 -9.56 -2.86
CA ILE A 14 6.87 -8.64 -2.06
C ILE A 14 5.62 -8.19 -2.83
N LEU A 15 5.78 -7.91 -4.12
CA LEU A 15 4.77 -7.24 -4.95
C LEU A 15 3.62 -8.17 -5.34
N PHE A 16 3.90 -9.40 -5.78
CA PHE A 16 2.86 -10.35 -6.21
C PHE A 16 1.94 -10.80 -5.06
N PRO A 17 2.43 -11.15 -3.86
CA PRO A 17 1.58 -11.44 -2.72
C PRO A 17 0.78 -10.23 -2.23
N ALA A 18 1.36 -9.02 -2.28
CA ALA A 18 0.63 -7.79 -1.96
C ALA A 18 -0.53 -7.54 -2.93
N LEU A 19 -0.33 -7.80 -4.23
CA LEU A 19 -1.36 -7.73 -5.25
C LEU A 19 -2.46 -8.78 -5.01
N LEU A 20 -2.11 -10.05 -4.82
CA LEU A 20 -3.07 -11.12 -4.54
C LEU A 20 -3.92 -10.82 -3.30
N TRP A 21 -3.28 -10.33 -2.23
CA TRP A 21 -3.96 -9.92 -1.01
C TRP A 21 -4.93 -8.75 -1.22
N LYS A 22 -4.58 -7.80 -2.09
CA LYS A 22 -5.44 -6.65 -2.42
C LYS A 22 -6.60 -7.03 -3.34
N ILE A 23 -6.37 -7.90 -4.32
CA ILE A 23 -7.43 -8.48 -5.16
C ILE A 23 -8.43 -9.22 -4.28
N TYR A 24 -7.97 -10.02 -3.31
CA TYR A 24 -8.84 -10.69 -2.35
C TYR A 24 -9.66 -9.73 -1.47
N GLN A 25 -9.09 -8.59 -1.07
CA GLN A 25 -9.87 -7.55 -0.37
C GLN A 25 -10.90 -6.88 -1.26
N LEU A 26 -10.62 -6.77 -2.55
CA LEU A 26 -11.50 -6.16 -3.54
C LEU A 26 -12.74 -7.03 -3.79
N THR A 27 -12.55 -8.35 -3.93
CA THR A 27 -13.66 -9.29 -4.10
C THR A 27 -14.59 -9.32 -2.89
N ARG A 28 -14.08 -9.03 -1.69
CA ARG A 28 -14.88 -8.94 -0.46
C ARG A 28 -15.59 -7.58 -0.25
N ALA A 29 -15.17 -6.52 -0.94
CA ALA A 29 -15.76 -5.18 -0.78
C ALA A 29 -15.67 -4.34 -2.08
N PRO A 30 -16.47 -4.69 -3.11
CA PRO A 30 -16.31 -4.15 -4.46
C PRO A 30 -16.77 -2.69 -4.65
N ARG A 31 -17.48 -2.11 -3.67
CA ARG A 31 -18.06 -0.76 -3.76
C ARG A 31 -17.08 0.39 -3.45
N ASP A 32 -15.89 0.09 -2.95
CA ASP A 32 -14.92 1.09 -2.52
C ASP A 32 -13.95 1.46 -3.65
N VAL A 33 -14.18 2.61 -4.29
CA VAL A 33 -13.40 3.11 -5.43
C VAL A 33 -11.92 3.29 -5.05
N ALA A 34 -11.61 3.65 -3.81
CA ALA A 34 -10.24 3.83 -3.35
C ALA A 34 -9.46 2.50 -3.36
N ARG A 35 -10.13 1.38 -3.04
CA ARG A 35 -9.52 0.04 -3.13
C ARG A 35 -9.28 -0.39 -4.57
N TRP A 36 -10.19 -0.08 -5.48
CA TRP A 36 -9.99 -0.31 -6.92
C TRP A 36 -8.76 0.42 -7.44
N MET A 37 -8.60 1.70 -7.10
CA MET A 37 -7.46 2.49 -7.58
C MET A 37 -6.12 1.99 -7.01
N VAL A 38 -6.08 1.59 -5.75
CA VAL A 38 -4.85 1.01 -5.15
C VAL A 38 -4.53 -0.37 -5.77
N THR A 39 -5.53 -1.19 -6.03
CA THR A 39 -5.33 -2.49 -6.69
C THR A 39 -4.87 -2.30 -8.14
N ALA A 40 -5.45 -1.34 -8.88
CA ALA A 40 -5.01 -0.98 -10.22
C ALA A 40 -3.55 -0.48 -10.23
N CYS A 41 -3.18 0.40 -9.28
CA CYS A 41 -1.81 0.87 -9.11
C CYS A 41 -0.82 -0.30 -8.90
N LEU A 42 -1.15 -1.26 -8.04
CA LEU A 42 -0.32 -2.45 -7.80
C LEU A 42 -0.28 -3.40 -9.00
N ALA A 43 -1.39 -3.56 -9.72
CA ALA A 43 -1.47 -4.40 -10.90
C ALA A 43 -0.61 -3.82 -12.04
N CYS A 44 -0.69 -2.51 -12.27
CA CYS A 44 0.15 -1.80 -13.21
C CYS A 44 1.64 -1.93 -12.85
N PHE A 45 1.99 -1.80 -11.57
CA PHE A 45 3.38 -2.00 -11.13
C PHE A 45 3.86 -3.44 -11.35
N ALA A 46 3.01 -4.42 -11.08
CA ALA A 46 3.30 -5.85 -11.29
C ALA A 46 3.49 -6.18 -12.77
N ALA A 47 2.70 -5.56 -13.65
CA ALA A 47 2.77 -5.78 -15.09
C ALA A 47 3.96 -5.08 -15.74
N ALA A 48 4.32 -3.86 -15.28
CA ALA A 48 5.49 -3.14 -15.76
C ALA A 48 6.81 -3.87 -15.44
N TYR A 49 6.85 -4.59 -14.32
CA TYR A 49 8.05 -5.25 -13.81
C TYR A 49 8.69 -6.30 -14.75
N PRO A 50 7.99 -7.36 -15.21
CA PRO A 50 8.57 -8.33 -16.15
C PRO A 50 8.87 -7.71 -17.51
N LEU A 51 8.09 -6.71 -17.94
CA LEU A 51 8.32 -6.02 -19.20
C LEU A 51 9.61 -5.20 -19.17
N GLY A 52 9.95 -4.58 -18.04
CA GLY A 52 11.24 -3.92 -17.87
C GLY A 52 12.45 -4.85 -17.87
N LEU A 53 12.28 -6.10 -17.43
CA LEU A 53 13.33 -7.12 -17.55
C LEU A 53 13.52 -7.60 -18.99
N LEU A 54 12.43 -7.65 -19.77
CA LEU A 54 12.45 -8.03 -21.19
C LEU A 54 12.92 -6.88 -22.11
N ALA A 55 12.72 -5.63 -21.68
CA ALA A 55 13.02 -4.44 -22.45
C ALA A 55 14.50 -4.00 -22.41
N GLY A 56 15.41 -4.76 -21.79
CA GLY A 56 16.86 -4.53 -21.90
C GLY A 56 17.62 -4.52 -20.57
N ASP A 57 18.95 -4.48 -20.66
CA ASP A 57 19.84 -4.49 -19.50
C ASP A 57 20.01 -3.07 -18.96
N VAL A 58 19.57 -2.82 -17.72
CA VAL A 58 19.55 -1.50 -17.05
C VAL A 58 20.95 -0.85 -16.92
N ASN A 59 22.02 -1.58 -17.28
CA ASN A 59 23.41 -1.13 -17.20
C ASN A 59 24.00 -0.68 -18.54
N GLN A 60 23.28 -0.90 -19.65
CA GLN A 60 23.64 -0.35 -20.95
C GLN A 60 22.57 0.66 -21.34
N PRO A 61 22.96 1.84 -21.87
CA PRO A 61 22.02 2.81 -22.42
C PRO A 61 21.48 2.32 -23.78
N ASP A 62 21.13 1.04 -23.88
CA ASP A 62 20.45 0.47 -25.03
C ASP A 62 18.94 0.52 -24.78
N PRO A 63 18.13 1.07 -25.71
CA PRO A 63 16.67 1.19 -25.55
C PRO A 63 15.95 -0.16 -25.39
N GLY A 64 16.67 -1.27 -25.59
CA GLY A 64 16.13 -2.61 -25.82
C GLY A 64 14.96 -2.62 -26.79
N TRP A 65 14.12 -3.65 -26.73
CA TRP A 65 13.04 -3.81 -27.70
C TRP A 65 11.92 -2.81 -27.43
N ILE A 66 11.59 -1.99 -28.44
CA ILE A 66 10.67 -0.85 -28.30
C ILE A 66 9.24 -1.26 -27.90
N VAL A 67 8.78 -2.46 -28.29
CA VAL A 67 7.41 -2.92 -28.00
C VAL A 67 7.23 -3.31 -26.52
N PRO A 68 8.07 -4.19 -25.92
CA PRO A 68 8.05 -4.39 -24.47
C PRO A 68 8.22 -3.10 -23.67
N LEU A 69 9.07 -2.20 -24.16
CA LEU A 69 9.32 -0.89 -23.54
C LEU A 69 8.06 0.00 -23.56
N LEU A 70 7.30 0.03 -24.66
CA LEU A 70 6.01 0.72 -24.76
C LEU A 70 5.05 0.21 -23.70
N PHE A 71 4.84 -1.10 -23.61
CA PHE A 71 3.92 -1.67 -22.62
C PHE A 71 4.36 -1.35 -21.19
N GLN A 72 5.67 -1.45 -20.90
CA GLN A 72 6.20 -1.05 -19.59
C GLN A 72 5.83 0.40 -19.25
N HIS A 73 6.08 1.35 -20.14
CA HIS A 73 5.79 2.77 -19.87
C HIS A 73 4.29 3.05 -19.82
N VAL A 74 3.47 2.38 -20.63
CA VAL A 74 2.00 2.44 -20.53
C VAL A 74 1.52 1.99 -19.15
N PHE A 75 2.06 0.89 -18.63
CA PHE A 75 1.73 0.43 -17.28
C PHE A 75 2.23 1.40 -16.20
N LEU A 76 3.43 1.96 -16.32
CA LEU A 76 3.93 2.99 -15.39
C LEU A 76 3.06 4.26 -15.42
N CYS A 77 2.61 4.68 -16.60
CA CYS A 77 1.68 5.80 -16.74
C CYS A 77 0.32 5.49 -16.10
N GLY A 78 -0.18 4.27 -16.29
CA GLY A 78 -1.41 3.77 -15.65
C GLY A 78 -1.31 3.71 -14.13
N LEU A 79 -0.14 3.36 -13.59
CA LEU A 79 0.15 3.39 -12.16
C LEU A 79 -0.01 4.81 -11.60
N VAL A 80 0.66 5.79 -12.23
CA VAL A 80 0.63 7.19 -11.79
C VAL A 80 -0.78 7.78 -11.95
N PHE A 81 -1.48 7.44 -13.04
CA PHE A 81 -2.87 7.83 -13.24
C PHE A 81 -3.81 7.26 -12.16
N SER A 82 -3.65 5.98 -11.82
CA SER A 82 -4.45 5.32 -10.77
C SER A 82 -4.22 5.98 -9.42
N LEU A 83 -2.98 6.38 -9.13
CA LEU A 83 -2.63 7.12 -7.92
C LEU A 83 -3.27 8.52 -7.91
N ALA A 84 -3.25 9.25 -9.03
CA ALA A 84 -3.94 10.54 -9.16
C ALA A 84 -5.45 10.38 -8.95
N CYS A 85 -6.06 9.36 -9.54
CA CYS A 85 -7.47 9.03 -9.33
C CYS A 85 -7.77 8.71 -7.86
N PHE A 86 -6.94 7.91 -7.20
CA PHE A 86 -7.07 7.62 -5.77
C PHE A 86 -7.15 8.91 -4.93
N PHE A 87 -6.25 9.86 -5.20
CA PHE A 87 -6.29 11.15 -4.53
C PHE A 87 -7.54 11.96 -4.89
N LEU A 88 -7.93 12.03 -6.16
CA LEU A 88 -9.12 12.77 -6.59
C LEU A 88 -10.41 12.25 -5.95
N PHE A 89 -10.62 10.93 -5.97
CA PHE A 89 -11.79 10.29 -5.36
C PHE A 89 -11.80 10.38 -3.83
N SER A 90 -10.64 10.66 -3.22
CA SER A 90 -10.51 10.84 -1.76
C SER A 90 -10.76 12.28 -1.29
N ALA A 91 -10.50 13.34 -2.09
CA ALA A 91 -10.93 14.72 -1.72
C ALA A 91 -12.32 15.07 -2.18
N LEU A 92 -12.70 14.63 -3.37
CA LEU A 92 -13.80 15.25 -4.10
C LEU A 92 -15.02 14.34 -4.08
N PRO A 93 -16.23 14.93 -4.06
CA PRO A 93 -17.45 14.18 -4.32
C PRO A 93 -17.35 13.44 -5.66
N ALA A 94 -17.91 12.22 -5.73
CA ALA A 94 -17.73 11.28 -6.84
C ALA A 94 -17.96 11.90 -8.24
N ALA A 95 -18.96 12.77 -8.40
CA ALA A 95 -19.25 13.44 -9.67
C ALA A 95 -18.11 14.39 -10.12
N ARG A 96 -17.57 15.18 -9.20
CA ARG A 96 -16.44 16.10 -9.50
C ARG A 96 -15.13 15.33 -9.67
N ALA A 97 -14.92 14.28 -8.88
CA ALA A 97 -13.77 13.40 -9.00
C ALA A 97 -13.73 12.73 -10.39
N ARG A 98 -14.87 12.21 -10.88
CA ARG A 98 -14.98 11.62 -12.23
C ARG A 98 -14.64 12.63 -13.33
N ARG A 99 -15.21 13.83 -13.28
CA ARG A 99 -14.92 14.86 -14.28
C ARG A 99 -13.43 15.21 -14.31
N ARG A 100 -12.80 15.37 -13.14
CA ARG A 100 -11.35 15.63 -13.08
C ARG A 100 -10.51 14.43 -13.53
N ALA A 101 -10.90 13.21 -13.19
CA ALA A 101 -10.23 12.01 -13.66
C ALA A 101 -10.29 11.87 -15.19
N LEU A 102 -11.42 12.24 -15.81
CA LEU A 102 -11.55 12.29 -17.27
C LEU A 102 -10.65 13.37 -17.89
N LEU A 103 -10.52 14.53 -17.24
CA LEU A 103 -9.60 15.58 -17.69
C LEU A 103 -8.13 15.14 -17.55
N GLU A 104 -7.77 14.46 -16.46
CA GLU A 104 -6.43 13.88 -16.28
C GLU A 104 -6.15 12.70 -17.22
N ALA A 105 -7.18 12.06 -17.77
CA ALA A 105 -7.00 11.02 -18.77
C ALA A 105 -6.56 11.60 -20.14
N VAL A 106 -6.77 12.89 -20.38
CA VAL A 106 -6.34 13.57 -21.62
C VAL A 106 -4.80 13.59 -21.76
N PRO A 107 -4.01 14.12 -20.80
CA PRO A 107 -2.55 14.09 -20.91
C PRO A 107 -2.00 12.67 -20.93
N LEU A 108 -2.63 11.72 -20.22
CA LEU A 108 -2.28 10.29 -20.30
C LEU A 108 -2.47 9.74 -21.71
N GLY A 109 -3.66 9.95 -22.30
CA GLY A 109 -3.97 9.49 -23.65
C GLY A 109 -3.05 10.11 -24.69
N ALA A 110 -2.74 11.41 -24.56
CA ALA A 110 -1.78 12.08 -25.42
C ALA A 110 -0.38 11.47 -25.32
N ALA A 111 0.14 11.22 -24.11
CA ALA A 111 1.44 10.60 -23.92
C ALA A 111 1.50 9.18 -24.51
N ILE A 112 0.46 8.37 -24.27
CA ILE A 112 0.35 7.01 -24.84
C ILE A 112 0.29 7.06 -26.36
N LEU A 113 -0.48 7.98 -26.93
CA LEU A 113 -0.59 8.15 -28.38
C LEU A 113 0.76 8.53 -29.00
N VAL A 114 1.49 9.48 -28.40
CA VAL A 114 2.82 9.86 -28.87
C VAL A 114 3.78 8.67 -28.80
N MET A 115 3.84 7.95 -27.67
CA MET A 115 4.67 6.76 -27.55
C MET A 115 4.31 5.69 -28.60
N ALA A 116 3.02 5.38 -28.76
CA ALA A 116 2.55 4.38 -29.70
C ALA A 116 2.83 4.76 -31.16
N THR A 117 2.60 6.02 -31.53
CA THR A 117 2.90 6.52 -32.89
C THR A 117 4.40 6.44 -33.18
N VAL A 118 5.26 6.84 -32.24
CA VAL A 118 6.71 6.68 -32.39
C VAL A 118 7.08 5.21 -32.54
N THR A 119 6.52 4.32 -31.73
CA THR A 119 6.77 2.87 -31.82
C THR A 119 6.41 2.29 -33.18
N VAL A 120 5.28 2.69 -33.77
CA VAL A 120 4.85 2.24 -35.11
C VAL A 120 5.76 2.78 -36.22
N LEU A 121 6.31 3.98 -36.04
CA LEU A 121 7.23 4.60 -36.99
C LEU A 121 8.68 4.13 -36.84
N MET A 122 9.00 3.40 -35.78
CA MET A 122 10.34 2.84 -35.59
C MET A 122 10.61 1.71 -36.59
N PRO A 123 11.83 1.62 -37.14
CA PRO A 123 12.18 0.54 -38.04
C PRO A 123 12.19 -0.80 -37.29
N ASP A 124 11.66 -1.84 -37.93
CA ASP A 124 11.77 -3.21 -37.43
C ASP A 124 13.25 -3.64 -37.42
N GLY A 125 13.78 -3.93 -36.25
CA GLY A 125 15.18 -4.29 -36.10
C GLY A 125 15.74 -4.10 -34.70
N PRO A 126 17.04 -4.38 -34.53
CA PRO A 126 17.70 -4.28 -33.24
C PRO A 126 17.77 -2.81 -32.78
N PRO A 127 17.85 -2.57 -31.45
CA PRO A 127 17.79 -1.22 -30.86
C PRO A 127 18.86 -0.25 -31.38
N ALA A 128 20.01 -0.78 -31.79
CA ALA A 128 21.11 0.00 -32.38
C ALA A 128 20.75 0.73 -33.69
N ARG A 129 19.66 0.33 -34.37
CA ARG A 129 19.18 0.97 -35.61
C ARG A 129 18.12 2.04 -35.36
N TYR A 130 17.69 2.25 -34.13
CA TYR A 130 16.64 3.22 -33.83
C TYR A 130 17.13 4.66 -34.03
N PRO A 131 16.38 5.50 -34.78
CA PRO A 131 16.70 6.90 -34.90
C PRO A 131 16.71 7.60 -33.54
N ARG A 132 17.80 8.33 -33.24
CA ARG A 132 17.97 9.10 -31.98
C ARG A 132 16.75 9.96 -31.65
N ALA A 133 16.22 10.69 -32.64
CA ALA A 133 15.06 11.55 -32.47
C ALA A 133 13.81 10.76 -32.02
N GLY A 134 13.57 9.57 -32.57
CA GLY A 134 12.43 8.74 -32.18
C GLY A 134 12.57 8.24 -30.74
N VAL A 135 13.74 7.71 -30.38
CA VAL A 135 14.03 7.29 -29.01
C VAL A 135 13.84 8.45 -28.02
N SER A 136 14.36 9.64 -28.35
CA SER A 136 14.19 10.83 -27.52
C SER A 136 12.72 11.24 -27.35
N ILE A 137 11.93 11.29 -28.43
CA ILE A 137 10.51 11.67 -28.35
C ILE A 137 9.72 10.66 -27.51
N PHE A 138 10.00 9.36 -27.68
CA PHE A 138 9.38 8.30 -26.89
C PHE A 138 9.62 8.51 -25.39
N TYR A 139 10.88 8.61 -24.97
CA TYR A 139 11.21 8.79 -23.55
C TYR A 139 10.76 10.14 -23.02
N LEU A 140 10.84 11.21 -23.82
CA LEU A 140 10.38 12.53 -23.40
C LEU A 140 8.87 12.53 -23.11
N ALA A 141 8.06 11.90 -23.97
CA ALA A 141 6.62 11.78 -23.75
C ALA A 141 6.31 10.99 -22.46
N ALA A 142 7.03 9.89 -22.24
CA ALA A 142 6.86 9.05 -21.06
C ALA A 142 7.29 9.78 -19.77
N ASP A 143 8.51 10.32 -19.76
CA ASP A 143 9.13 10.95 -18.59
C ASP A 143 8.41 12.24 -18.21
N LEU A 144 7.93 13.02 -19.18
CA LEU A 144 7.17 14.24 -18.91
C LEU A 144 5.86 13.92 -18.20
N TYR A 145 5.12 12.91 -18.68
CA TYR A 145 3.88 12.48 -18.05
C TYR A 145 4.12 11.87 -16.66
N LEU A 146 5.12 10.99 -16.52
CA LEU A 146 5.47 10.37 -15.25
C LEU A 146 5.90 11.42 -14.23
N THR A 147 6.76 12.36 -14.62
CA THR A 147 7.23 13.45 -13.76
C THR A 147 6.06 14.35 -13.35
N TYR A 148 5.20 14.73 -14.28
CA TYR A 148 3.99 15.50 -13.99
C TYR A 148 3.11 14.79 -12.96
N GLY A 149 2.79 13.51 -13.18
CA GLY A 149 1.89 12.79 -12.29
C GLY A 149 2.50 12.49 -10.91
N ILE A 150 3.81 12.25 -10.84
CA ILE A 150 4.55 12.13 -9.56
C ILE A 150 4.56 13.48 -8.82
N ALA A 151 4.80 14.59 -9.51
CA ALA A 151 4.77 15.92 -8.92
C ALA A 151 3.36 16.29 -8.42
N SER A 152 2.33 15.96 -9.20
CA SER A 152 0.93 16.11 -8.83
C SER A 152 0.59 15.28 -7.58
N ALA A 153 1.03 14.01 -7.55
CA ALA A 153 0.89 13.15 -6.37
C ALA A 153 1.62 13.70 -5.13
N CYS A 154 2.80 14.32 -5.29
CA CYS A 154 3.50 15.02 -4.21
C CYS A 154 2.65 16.14 -3.62
N PHE A 155 2.10 17.00 -4.48
CA PHE A 155 1.25 18.12 -4.09
C PHE A 155 0.01 17.64 -3.31
N PHE A 156 -0.68 16.64 -3.87
CA PHE A 156 -1.84 16.05 -3.23
C PHE A 156 -1.49 15.40 -1.89
N ALA A 157 -0.46 14.56 -1.84
CA ALA A 157 -0.03 13.89 -0.61
C ALA A 157 0.27 14.90 0.51
N ARG A 158 0.99 16.00 0.22
CA ARG A 158 1.24 17.08 1.20
C ARG A 158 -0.04 17.77 1.63
N ARG A 159 -0.95 18.05 0.70
CA ARG A 159 -2.23 18.70 1.01
C ARG A 159 -3.10 17.81 1.91
N TYR A 160 -3.19 16.51 1.64
CA TYR A 160 -3.96 15.58 2.46
C TYR A 160 -3.31 15.31 3.82
N ALA A 161 -1.98 15.31 3.89
CA ALA A 161 -1.28 15.13 5.17
C ALA A 161 -1.70 16.18 6.21
N ARG A 162 -2.02 17.41 5.79
CA ARG A 162 -2.44 18.50 6.69
C ARG A 162 -3.84 18.30 7.30
N GLY A 163 -4.72 17.53 6.67
CA GLY A 163 -6.10 17.29 7.15
C GLY A 163 -6.32 15.88 7.70
N ALA A 164 -5.31 15.01 7.66
CA ALA A 164 -5.42 13.61 8.03
C ALA A 164 -5.13 13.38 9.52
N ALA A 165 -5.64 12.27 10.06
CA ALA A 165 -5.28 11.82 11.41
C ALA A 165 -3.75 11.65 11.54
N PRO A 166 -3.14 11.86 12.74
CA PRO A 166 -1.68 11.97 12.90
C PRO A 166 -0.85 10.77 12.39
N ARG A 167 -1.43 9.57 12.36
CA ARG A 167 -0.77 8.37 11.82
C ARG A 167 -0.76 8.36 10.29
N LEU A 168 -1.86 8.76 9.67
CA LEU A 168 -1.99 8.86 8.22
C LEU A 168 -1.18 10.05 7.69
N ALA A 169 -1.21 11.18 8.40
CA ALA A 169 -0.41 12.36 8.09
C ALA A 169 1.08 12.03 8.00
N ARG A 170 1.64 11.28 8.95
CA ARG A 170 3.05 10.85 8.91
C ARG A 170 3.38 9.98 7.69
N GLY A 171 2.53 9.01 7.38
CA GLY A 171 2.71 8.16 6.19
C GLY A 171 2.70 8.98 4.89
N LEU A 172 1.73 9.89 4.75
CA LEU A 172 1.62 10.79 3.60
C LEU A 172 2.79 11.79 3.53
N SER A 173 3.31 12.27 4.65
CA SER A 173 4.50 13.14 4.67
C SER A 173 5.73 12.41 4.15
N VAL A 174 5.97 11.17 4.61
CA VAL A 174 7.07 10.33 4.12
C VAL A 174 6.89 10.02 2.63
N ALA A 175 5.67 9.66 2.21
CA ALA A 175 5.37 9.42 0.80
C ALA A 175 5.59 10.69 -0.05
N SER A 176 5.23 11.86 0.46
CA SER A 176 5.44 13.14 -0.23
C SER A 176 6.91 13.47 -0.42
N LEU A 177 7.77 13.08 0.52
CA LEU A 177 9.22 13.19 0.35
C LEU A 177 9.66 12.27 -0.79
N GLY A 178 9.19 11.02 -0.82
CA GLY A 178 9.43 10.10 -1.92
C GLY A 178 9.00 10.67 -3.28
N PHE A 179 7.79 11.20 -3.39
CA PHE A 179 7.33 11.85 -4.63
C PHE A 179 8.16 13.08 -5.01
N ALA A 180 8.65 13.87 -4.04
CA ALA A 180 9.52 15.02 -4.34
C ALA A 180 10.86 14.58 -4.93
N PHE A 181 11.52 13.57 -4.33
CA PHE A 181 12.74 12.98 -4.88
C PHE A 181 12.49 12.37 -6.26
N GLY A 182 11.36 11.68 -6.44
CA GLY A 182 10.96 11.09 -7.72
C GLY A 182 10.73 12.13 -8.81
N ALA A 183 10.10 13.28 -8.48
CA ALA A 183 9.89 14.36 -9.43
C ALA A 183 11.21 15.02 -9.86
N VAL A 184 12.16 15.21 -8.93
CA VAL A 184 13.51 15.70 -9.26
C VAL A 184 14.26 14.69 -10.12
N GLY A 185 14.19 13.40 -9.78
CA GLY A 185 14.78 12.32 -10.61
C GLY A 185 14.15 12.21 -12.00
N GLY A 186 12.85 12.46 -12.11
CA GLY A 186 12.16 12.56 -13.40
C GLY A 186 12.64 13.75 -14.22
N ALA A 187 12.84 14.92 -13.59
CA ALA A 187 13.42 16.08 -14.26
C ALA A 187 14.86 15.84 -14.75
N THR A 188 15.68 15.07 -14.00
CA THR A 188 17.02 14.69 -14.46
C THR A 188 16.97 13.70 -15.62
N LEU A 189 16.01 12.76 -15.65
CA LEU A 189 15.77 11.89 -16.81
C LEU A 189 15.40 12.69 -18.06
N ILE A 190 14.48 13.64 -17.93
CA ILE A 190 14.12 14.56 -19.02
C ILE A 190 15.38 15.29 -19.53
N ALA A 191 16.24 15.78 -18.63
CA ALA A 191 17.49 16.42 -19.02
C ALA A 191 18.44 15.45 -19.75
N VAL A 192 18.55 14.19 -19.32
CA VAL A 192 19.33 13.15 -20.03
C VAL A 192 18.80 12.96 -21.45
N VAL A 193 17.47 12.86 -21.61
CA VAL A 193 16.82 12.68 -22.91
C VAL A 193 17.07 13.88 -23.84
N LEU A 194 17.04 15.11 -23.30
CA LEU A 194 17.35 16.32 -24.07
C LEU A 194 18.81 16.39 -24.50
N VAL A 195 19.75 16.00 -23.63
CA VAL A 195 21.18 15.90 -23.97
C VAL A 195 21.40 14.83 -25.04
N HIS A 196 20.74 13.68 -24.92
CA HIS A 196 20.77 12.62 -25.92
C HIS A 196 20.23 13.10 -27.27
N TRP A 197 19.13 13.85 -27.26
CA TRP A 197 18.57 14.44 -28.49
C TRP A 197 19.56 15.41 -29.14
N ALA A 198 20.21 16.26 -28.35
CA ALA A 198 21.24 17.18 -28.85
C ALA A 198 22.49 16.45 -29.41
N GLY A 199 22.60 15.13 -29.25
CA GLY A 199 23.75 14.34 -29.69
C GLY A 199 25.00 14.56 -28.85
N ALA A 200 24.86 15.18 -27.67
CA ALA A 200 25.96 15.43 -26.75
C ALA A 200 26.21 14.20 -25.85
N ALA A 201 27.45 14.08 -25.36
CA ALA A 201 27.79 13.05 -24.39
C ALA A 201 27.05 13.30 -23.07
N ILE A 202 26.35 12.28 -22.56
CA ILE A 202 25.58 12.38 -21.32
C ILE A 202 26.57 12.58 -20.15
N PRO A 203 26.46 13.69 -19.38
CA PRO A 203 27.34 13.90 -18.24
C PRO A 203 27.14 12.82 -17.18
N TRP A 204 28.24 12.21 -16.72
CA TRP A 204 28.20 11.19 -15.66
C TRP A 204 27.52 11.69 -14.38
N LEU A 205 27.71 12.98 -14.06
CA LEU A 205 27.09 13.62 -12.90
C LEU A 205 25.56 13.64 -13.00
N LEU A 206 25.00 13.79 -14.21
CA LEU A 206 23.56 13.79 -14.44
C LEU A 206 22.96 12.39 -14.26
N VAL A 207 23.68 11.35 -14.70
CA VAL A 207 23.33 9.95 -14.45
C VAL A 207 23.37 9.64 -12.96
N GLN A 208 24.42 10.06 -12.25
CA GLN A 208 24.51 9.87 -10.81
C GLN A 208 23.42 10.60 -10.04
N ALA A 209 23.12 11.85 -10.40
CA ALA A 209 22.02 12.61 -9.80
C ALA A 209 20.68 11.89 -9.99
N THR A 210 20.46 11.33 -11.18
CA THR A 210 19.26 10.52 -11.47
C THR A 210 19.18 9.30 -10.56
N VAL A 211 20.23 8.50 -10.46
CA VAL A 211 20.26 7.30 -9.59
C VAL A 211 20.05 7.69 -8.13
N PHE A 212 20.74 8.74 -7.67
CA PHE A 212 20.67 9.22 -6.29
C PHE A 212 19.31 9.79 -5.93
N MET A 213 18.52 10.29 -6.90
CA MET A 213 17.17 10.78 -6.66
C MET A 213 16.11 9.68 -6.80
N VAL A 214 16.19 8.87 -7.85
CA VAL A 214 15.19 7.83 -8.16
C VAL A 214 15.24 6.70 -7.14
N PHE A 215 16.42 6.22 -6.74
CA PHE A 215 16.53 5.08 -5.83
C PHE A 215 15.89 5.32 -4.44
N PRO A 216 16.23 6.39 -3.70
CA PRO A 216 15.56 6.68 -2.43
C PRO A 216 14.09 7.05 -2.60
N SER A 217 13.69 7.62 -3.75
CA SER A 217 12.28 7.94 -4.02
C SER A 217 11.39 6.69 -3.92
N ALA A 218 11.82 5.58 -4.51
CA ALA A 218 11.10 4.31 -4.49
C ALA A 218 10.96 3.76 -3.06
N ILE A 219 12.04 3.79 -2.28
CA ILE A 219 12.06 3.33 -0.88
C ILE A 219 11.10 4.17 -0.03
N LEU A 220 11.21 5.51 -0.11
CA LEU A 220 10.37 6.43 0.65
C LEU A 220 8.89 6.28 0.28
N LEU A 221 8.59 6.05 -1.00
CA LEU A 221 7.24 5.85 -1.49
C LEU A 221 6.63 4.55 -0.96
N VAL A 222 7.38 3.44 -1.01
CA VAL A 222 6.96 2.15 -0.44
C VAL A 222 6.73 2.25 1.06
N VAL A 223 7.67 2.87 1.79
CA VAL A 223 7.55 3.06 3.24
C VAL A 223 6.37 3.96 3.59
N GLY A 224 6.23 5.11 2.92
CA GLY A 224 5.18 6.09 3.18
C GLY A 224 3.78 5.56 2.91
N LEU A 225 3.58 4.85 1.81
CA LEU A 225 2.28 4.25 1.46
C LEU A 225 1.94 3.03 2.33
N SER A 226 2.95 2.26 2.77
CA SER A 226 2.74 1.07 3.61
C SER A 226 2.51 1.42 5.08
N TYR A 227 3.09 2.53 5.56
CA TYR A 227 3.04 2.95 6.96
C TYR A 227 1.64 2.97 7.59
N PRO A 228 0.62 3.65 7.03
CA PRO A 228 -0.71 3.69 7.65
C PRO A 228 -1.38 2.30 7.67
N GLY A 229 -1.14 1.48 6.65
CA GLY A 229 -1.63 0.10 6.60
C GLY A 229 -0.98 -0.80 7.66
N VAL A 230 0.33 -0.66 7.87
CA VAL A 230 1.05 -1.41 8.90
C VAL A 230 0.66 -0.92 10.30
N ALA A 231 0.60 0.39 10.52
CA ALA A 231 0.27 0.98 11.81
C ALA A 231 -1.14 0.62 12.29
N THR A 232 -2.13 0.57 11.39
CA THR A 232 -3.50 0.12 11.71
C THR A 232 -3.54 -1.36 12.07
N ARG A 233 -2.81 -2.22 11.35
CA ARG A 233 -2.70 -3.65 11.67
C ARG A 233 -1.98 -3.90 12.99
N LEU A 234 -0.90 -3.18 13.27
CA LEU A 234 -0.19 -3.28 14.56
C LEU A 234 -1.09 -2.85 15.72
N ALA A 235 -1.91 -1.82 15.54
CA ALA A 235 -2.89 -1.42 16.55
C ALA A 235 -3.96 -2.52 16.77
N ALA A 236 -4.50 -3.09 15.69
CA ALA A 236 -5.46 -4.20 15.79
C ALA A 236 -4.84 -5.44 16.45
N ALA A 237 -3.61 -5.79 16.11
CA ALA A 237 -2.88 -6.90 16.72
C ALA A 237 -2.62 -6.67 18.22
N ARG A 238 -2.31 -5.43 18.61
CA ARG A 238 -2.14 -5.06 20.03
C ARG A 238 -3.43 -5.22 20.82
N VAL A 239 -4.56 -4.77 20.27
CA VAL A 239 -5.89 -4.96 20.88
C VAL A 239 -6.24 -6.44 20.99
N TRP A 240 -5.99 -7.21 19.92
CA TRP A 240 -6.18 -8.65 19.94
C TRP A 240 -5.34 -9.35 21.02
N TRP A 241 -4.06 -8.97 21.16
CA TRP A 241 -3.19 -9.53 22.18
C TRP A 241 -3.63 -9.14 23.60
N GLN A 242 -4.11 -7.91 23.80
CA GLN A 242 -4.71 -7.49 25.07
C GLN A 242 -5.94 -8.34 25.41
N HIS A 243 -6.86 -8.54 24.47
CA HIS A 243 -8.02 -9.42 24.69
C HIS A 243 -7.61 -10.86 24.99
N LEU A 244 -6.59 -11.39 24.32
CA LEU A 244 -6.09 -12.73 24.57
C LEU A 244 -5.48 -12.86 25.98
N ARG A 245 -4.65 -11.88 26.40
CA ARG A 245 -4.09 -11.83 27.75
C ARG A 245 -5.19 -11.74 28.81
N THR A 246 -6.16 -10.86 28.63
CA THR A 246 -7.28 -10.71 29.57
C THR A 246 -8.16 -11.97 29.60
N TYR A 247 -8.41 -12.60 28.46
CA TYR A 247 -9.12 -13.89 28.38
C TYR A 247 -8.44 -14.99 29.20
N HIS A 248 -7.10 -15.08 29.14
CA HIS A 248 -6.34 -16.03 29.95
C HIS A 248 -6.32 -15.65 31.44
N ARG A 249 -6.22 -14.36 31.76
CA ARG A 249 -6.29 -13.85 33.15
C ARG A 249 -7.65 -14.07 33.80
N LEU A 250 -8.73 -14.03 33.03
CA LEU A 250 -10.09 -14.30 33.51
C LEU A 250 -10.36 -15.80 33.68
N ARG A 251 -9.51 -16.69 33.17
CA ARG A 251 -9.69 -18.15 33.27
C ARG A 251 -9.90 -18.64 34.72
N PRO A 252 -9.04 -18.33 35.71
CA PRO A 252 -9.21 -18.84 37.07
C PRO A 252 -10.53 -18.40 37.72
N LEU A 253 -10.88 -17.11 37.60
CA LEU A 253 -12.14 -16.57 38.11
C LEU A 253 -13.35 -17.24 37.44
N TRP A 254 -13.30 -17.34 36.11
CA TRP A 254 -14.35 -17.99 35.34
C TRP A 254 -14.54 -19.45 35.74
N THR A 255 -13.44 -20.21 35.93
CA THR A 255 -13.52 -21.61 36.36
C THR A 255 -14.24 -21.74 37.71
N LYS A 256 -13.91 -20.88 38.69
CA LYS A 256 -14.53 -20.92 40.02
C LYS A 256 -16.01 -20.52 40.00
N LEU A 257 -16.36 -19.46 39.27
CA LEU A 257 -17.76 -19.04 39.14
C LEU A 257 -18.58 -20.07 38.38
N HIS A 258 -18.02 -20.69 37.34
CA HIS A 258 -18.72 -21.69 36.54
C HIS A 258 -18.88 -23.03 37.25
N GLU A 259 -17.94 -23.41 38.13
CA GLU A 259 -18.09 -24.55 39.05
C GLU A 259 -19.23 -24.32 40.05
N ALA A 260 -19.40 -23.10 40.55
CA ALA A 260 -20.44 -22.74 41.52
C ALA A 260 -21.82 -22.53 40.87
N PHE A 261 -21.85 -22.02 39.63
CA PHE A 261 -23.06 -21.61 38.91
C PHE A 261 -23.05 -22.12 37.45
N PRO A 262 -23.28 -23.43 37.23
CA PRO A 262 -23.19 -24.02 35.91
C PRO A 262 -24.29 -23.54 34.94
N GLU A 263 -25.46 -23.17 35.46
CA GLU A 263 -26.60 -22.65 34.68
C GLU A 263 -26.33 -21.32 33.94
N ASP A 264 -25.31 -20.55 34.34
CA ASP A 264 -24.98 -19.26 33.71
C ASP A 264 -24.13 -19.41 32.43
N ALA A 265 -23.81 -20.64 32.01
CA ALA A 265 -23.09 -20.87 30.76
C ALA A 265 -23.93 -20.57 29.51
N LEU A 266 -23.42 -19.67 28.67
CA LEU A 266 -23.96 -19.38 27.34
C LEU A 266 -23.67 -20.53 26.37
N SER A 267 -24.42 -21.63 26.45
CA SER A 267 -24.19 -22.90 25.72
C SER A 267 -24.48 -22.87 24.20
N ARG A 268 -24.79 -21.72 23.59
CA ARG A 268 -25.49 -21.67 22.29
C ARG A 268 -24.65 -21.63 21.01
N THR A 269 -23.34 -21.87 21.00
CA THR A 269 -22.65 -22.03 19.70
C THR A 269 -21.39 -22.88 19.78
N PRO A 270 -21.28 -23.99 19.01
CA PRO A 270 -20.03 -24.72 18.89
C PRO A 270 -18.99 -23.82 18.21
N LEU A 271 -17.92 -23.49 18.94
CA LEU A 271 -16.78 -22.77 18.40
C LEU A 271 -15.84 -23.78 17.74
N GLY A 272 -15.68 -23.68 16.42
CA GLY A 272 -14.74 -24.53 15.70
C GLY A 272 -13.30 -24.37 16.23
N ARG A 273 -12.48 -25.42 16.11
CA ARG A 273 -11.08 -25.41 16.57
C ARG A 273 -10.26 -24.27 15.94
N TRP A 274 -10.62 -23.87 14.72
CA TRP A 274 -10.03 -22.77 13.95
C TRP A 274 -10.51 -21.37 14.39
N ASP A 275 -11.64 -21.26 15.10
CA ASP A 275 -12.06 -20.01 15.74
C ASP A 275 -11.17 -19.64 16.94
N ALA A 276 -10.39 -20.58 17.47
CA ALA A 276 -9.43 -20.28 18.54
C ALA A 276 -8.30 -19.35 18.08
N LEU A 277 -7.98 -19.38 16.79
CA LEU A 277 -6.89 -18.62 16.18
C LEU A 277 -7.40 -17.46 15.30
N SER A 278 -8.72 -17.35 15.10
CA SER A 278 -9.31 -16.27 14.30
C SER A 278 -9.46 -14.98 15.12
N VAL A 279 -9.21 -13.83 14.49
CA VAL A 279 -9.34 -12.49 15.13
C VAL A 279 -10.74 -12.28 15.70
N LEU A 280 -11.77 -12.72 14.95
CA LEU A 280 -13.17 -12.66 15.34
C LEU A 280 -13.49 -13.64 16.49
N GLY A 281 -12.89 -14.82 16.50
CA GLY A 281 -13.13 -15.85 17.51
C GLY A 281 -12.54 -15.50 18.88
N VAL A 282 -11.36 -14.89 18.94
CA VAL A 282 -10.78 -14.40 20.21
C VAL A 282 -11.64 -13.28 20.81
N HIS A 283 -12.11 -12.34 19.99
CA HIS A 283 -12.99 -11.27 20.47
C HIS A 283 -14.30 -11.82 21.03
N ARG A 284 -14.95 -12.74 20.31
CA ARG A 284 -16.18 -13.40 20.76
C ARG A 284 -16.00 -14.18 22.07
N ARG A 285 -14.90 -14.93 22.21
CA ARG A 285 -14.58 -15.69 23.43
C ARG A 285 -14.25 -14.78 24.62
N TYR A 286 -13.52 -13.70 24.38
CA TYR A 286 -13.24 -12.68 25.38
C TYR A 286 -14.55 -12.09 25.92
N TYR A 287 -15.44 -11.61 25.05
CA TYR A 287 -16.72 -11.03 25.46
C TYR A 287 -17.61 -12.02 26.19
N ARG A 288 -17.72 -13.26 25.69
CA ARG A 288 -18.49 -14.31 26.38
C ARG A 288 -18.00 -14.54 27.81
N ARG A 289 -16.68 -14.72 27.99
CA ARG A 289 -16.10 -14.95 29.32
C ARG A 289 -16.27 -13.72 30.23
N VAL A 290 -16.23 -12.51 29.69
CA VAL A 290 -16.50 -11.28 30.47
C VAL A 290 -17.95 -11.23 30.95
N ILE A 291 -18.91 -11.57 30.08
CA ILE A 291 -20.34 -11.60 30.43
C ILE A 291 -20.60 -12.67 31.49
N GLU A 292 -20.13 -13.91 31.29
CA GLU A 292 -20.31 -15.00 32.25
C GLU A 292 -19.66 -14.68 33.62
N CYS A 293 -18.46 -14.06 33.63
CA CYS A 293 -17.87 -13.60 34.89
C CYS A 293 -18.69 -12.48 35.54
N ARG A 294 -19.25 -11.54 34.77
CA ARG A 294 -20.07 -10.45 35.30
C ARG A 294 -21.35 -10.99 35.92
N ASP A 295 -22.02 -11.91 35.24
CA ASP A 295 -23.28 -12.49 35.71
C ASP A 295 -23.04 -13.30 37.00
N GLY A 296 -21.97 -14.11 37.05
CA GLY A 296 -21.55 -14.79 38.27
C GLY A 296 -21.18 -13.82 39.41
N LEU A 297 -20.51 -12.70 39.11
CA LEU A 297 -20.18 -11.67 40.11
C LEU A 297 -21.43 -10.96 40.67
N VAL A 298 -22.42 -10.65 39.82
CA VAL A 298 -23.70 -10.06 40.27
C VAL A 298 -24.43 -11.02 41.19
N ARG A 299 -24.37 -12.33 40.90
CA ARG A 299 -25.03 -13.35 41.69
C ARG A 299 -24.39 -13.60 43.06
N ILE A 300 -23.07 -13.45 43.19
CA ILE A 300 -22.39 -13.50 44.49
C ILE A 300 -22.50 -12.20 45.29
N SER A 301 -22.87 -11.07 44.65
CA SER A 301 -22.85 -9.75 45.30
C SER A 301 -23.68 -9.65 46.59
N PRO A 302 -24.88 -10.27 46.69
CA PRO A 302 -25.66 -10.25 47.92
C PRO A 302 -24.97 -10.99 49.06
N TYR A 303 -24.31 -12.11 48.76
CA TYR A 303 -23.58 -12.91 49.75
C TYR A 303 -22.34 -12.19 50.26
N VAL A 304 -21.63 -11.47 49.38
CA VAL A 304 -20.49 -10.62 49.77
C VAL A 304 -20.95 -9.44 50.65
N ALA A 305 -22.07 -8.81 50.31
CA ALA A 305 -22.63 -7.72 51.11
C ALA A 305 -23.08 -8.18 52.52
N GLN A 306 -23.59 -9.40 52.65
CA GLN A 306 -23.92 -10.01 53.94
C GLN A 306 -22.67 -10.35 54.76
N LEU A 307 -21.63 -10.88 54.11
CA LEU A 307 -20.34 -11.16 54.76
C LEU A 307 -19.67 -9.90 55.32
N ASP A 308 -19.80 -8.76 54.65
CA ASP A 308 -19.26 -7.47 55.10
C ASP A 308 -20.02 -6.90 56.31
N GLN A 309 -21.31 -7.23 56.44
CA GLN A 309 -22.14 -6.84 57.60
C GLN A 309 -21.82 -7.67 58.86
N ASP A 310 -21.37 -8.91 58.69
CA ASP A 310 -20.97 -9.81 59.80
C ASP A 310 -19.53 -9.58 60.29
N GLY A 311 -18.85 -8.54 59.80
CA GLY A 311 -17.47 -8.14 60.13
C GLY A 311 -16.50 -8.32 58.95
N PRO A 312 -15.45 -7.48 58.83
CA PRO A 312 -14.65 -7.37 57.61
C PRO A 312 -14.00 -8.69 57.21
N LEU A 313 -14.20 -9.09 55.94
CA LEU A 313 -13.70 -10.33 55.30
C LEU A 313 -12.20 -10.59 55.50
N ALA A 314 -11.40 -9.54 55.72
CA ALA A 314 -9.97 -9.63 55.97
C ALA A 314 -9.62 -10.39 57.26
N ASP A 315 -10.48 -10.33 58.28
CA ASP A 315 -10.22 -10.94 59.59
C ASP A 315 -10.57 -12.44 59.63
N ARG A 316 -11.26 -12.97 58.62
CA ARG A 316 -11.71 -14.37 58.56
C ARG A 316 -10.91 -15.25 57.57
N LEU A 317 -10.01 -14.67 56.79
CA LEU A 317 -9.22 -15.38 55.76
C LEU A 317 -7.71 -15.47 56.08
N ALA A 318 -7.28 -14.99 57.25
CA ALA A 318 -5.95 -15.22 57.81
C ALA A 318 -5.90 -16.54 58.58
#